data_AF-A0A7Y5WGK3-F1
#
_entry.id   AF-A0A7Y5WGK3-F1
#
_cell.length_a   1.000
_cell.length_b   1.000
_cell.length_c   1.000
_cell.angle_alpha   90.00
_cell.angle_beta   90.00
_cell.angle_gamma   90.00
#
_symmetry.space_group_name_H-M   'P 1'
#
loop_
_entity.id
_entity.type
_entity.pdbx_description
1 polymer ?
#
loop_
_entity_poly.entity_id
_entity_poly.type
_entity_poly.pdbx_seq_one_letter_code
_entity_poly.pdbx_strand_id
1 'polypeptide(L)'
;TVVLGSRGELADSLVGTDAAETQRIGRLADDAAARLVRAPDDGRWVRGRVRRFLDDGRPLDAADAARLAVAITVSLDLRDVAWVEMRRDNARQHVELWRDLTRRVPEEVRAAPAALLAFAAWLAGHGALAWCAVDRAQQADPGYGLAALVAQALAGAVPPTAWTPPPARDLPLLHGPPELGTDGCSA
;
A
#
# COMPACT_ATOMS: atom_id res chain seq x y z
N THR A 1 2.56 8.19 -30.48
CA THR A 1 1.70 7.07 -30.07
C THR A 1 2.50 6.17 -29.15
N VAL A 2 2.30 6.30 -27.84
CA VAL A 2 2.96 5.40 -26.88
C VAL A 2 2.27 4.05 -27.01
N VAL A 3 2.97 3.05 -27.52
CA VAL A 3 2.52 1.66 -27.44
C VAL A 3 2.44 1.36 -25.94
N LEU A 4 1.23 1.20 -25.40
CA LEU A 4 1.05 0.54 -24.11
C LEU A 4 1.71 -0.81 -24.28
N GLY A 5 2.83 -1.02 -23.58
CA GLY A 5 3.55 -2.29 -23.63
C GLY A 5 2.59 -3.45 -23.40
N SER A 6 2.89 -4.59 -24.01
CA SER A 6 2.06 -5.79 -23.85
C SER A 6 1.83 -6.07 -22.35
N ARG A 7 0.75 -6.76 -21.98
CA ARG A 7 0.51 -7.14 -20.57
C ARG A 7 1.74 -7.84 -19.95
N GLY A 8 2.49 -8.59 -20.75
CA GLY A 8 3.78 -9.18 -20.37
C GLY A 8 4.82 -8.13 -19.98
N GLU A 9 5.07 -7.14 -20.83
CA GLU A 9 6.02 -6.04 -20.55
C GLU A 9 5.62 -5.25 -19.29
N LEU A 10 4.32 -5.02 -19.08
CA LEU A 10 3.83 -4.39 -17.85
C LEU A 10 4.09 -5.27 -16.62
N ALA A 11 3.82 -6.57 -16.71
CA ALA A 11 4.06 -7.51 -15.62
C ALA A 11 5.56 -7.62 -15.28
N ASP A 12 6.42 -7.69 -16.29
CA ASP A 12 7.89 -7.75 -16.14
C ASP A 12 8.44 -6.48 -15.51
N SER A 13 7.82 -5.32 -15.80
CA SER A 13 8.19 -4.05 -15.19
C SER A 13 7.95 -3.98 -13.67
N LEU A 14 7.17 -4.92 -13.11
CA LEU A 14 6.94 -5.06 -11.67
C LEU A 14 7.95 -5.99 -10.99
N VAL A 15 8.82 -6.63 -11.75
CA VAL A 15 9.89 -7.48 -11.21
C VAL A 15 11.10 -6.62 -10.88
N GLY A 16 11.60 -6.75 -9.65
CA GLY A 16 12.86 -6.14 -9.23
C GLY A 16 14.05 -6.78 -9.91
N THR A 17 15.03 -5.99 -10.33
CA THR A 17 16.26 -6.48 -10.97
C THR A 17 17.49 -6.42 -10.06
N ASP A 18 17.36 -5.85 -8.85
CA ASP A 18 18.44 -5.71 -7.88
C ASP A 18 18.23 -6.66 -6.69
N ALA A 19 18.79 -7.86 -6.81
CA ALA A 19 18.71 -8.87 -5.76
C ALA A 19 19.47 -8.47 -4.48
N ALA A 20 20.55 -7.68 -4.58
CA ALA A 20 21.34 -7.26 -3.43
C ALA A 20 20.59 -6.24 -2.57
N GLU A 21 19.95 -5.26 -3.22
CA GLU A 21 19.06 -4.31 -2.55
C GLU A 21 17.83 -5.02 -1.97
N THR A 22 17.24 -5.98 -2.68
CA THR A 22 16.11 -6.77 -2.18
C THR A 22 16.47 -7.53 -0.90
N GLN A 23 17.64 -8.19 -0.89
CA GLN A 23 18.14 -8.89 0.29
C GLN A 23 18.46 -7.94 1.44
N ARG A 24 18.99 -6.74 1.15
CA ARG A 24 19.25 -5.70 2.15
C ARG A 24 17.96 -5.21 2.79
N ILE A 25 16.92 -4.94 2.00
CA ILE A 25 15.59 -4.55 2.49
C ILE A 25 15.00 -5.67 3.33
N GLY A 26 15.14 -6.94 2.94
CA GLY A 26 14.69 -8.09 3.73
C GLY A 26 15.31 -8.13 5.13
N ARG A 27 16.64 -8.00 5.25
CA ARG A 27 17.29 -7.95 6.57
C ARG A 27 16.79 -6.78 7.43
N LEU A 28 16.61 -5.61 6.83
CA LEU A 28 16.08 -4.43 7.54
C LEU A 28 14.60 -4.60 7.91
N ALA A 29 13.85 -5.38 7.14
CA ALA A 29 12.46 -5.69 7.39
C ALA A 29 12.33 -6.59 8.63
N ASP A 30 13.18 -7.62 8.75
CA ASP A 30 13.23 -8.47 9.95
C ASP A 30 13.51 -7.63 11.21
N ASP A 31 14.51 -6.74 11.14
CA ASP A 31 14.84 -5.82 12.24
C ASP A 31 13.69 -4.85 12.57
N ALA A 32 12.99 -4.33 11.55
CA ALA A 32 11.86 -3.45 11.73
C ALA A 32 10.65 -4.17 12.34
N ALA A 33 10.39 -5.41 11.92
CA ALA A 33 9.31 -6.24 12.43
C ALA A 33 9.48 -6.54 13.91
N ALA A 34 10.71 -6.83 14.35
CA ALA A 34 11.04 -7.05 15.76
C ALA A 34 10.82 -5.81 16.65
N ARG A 35 10.82 -4.60 16.06
CA ARG A 35 10.66 -3.32 16.79
C ARG A 35 9.27 -2.71 16.69
N LEU A 36 8.42 -3.20 15.79
CA LEU A 36 7.12 -2.60 15.55
C LEU A 36 6.16 -2.92 16.70
N VAL A 37 5.68 -1.86 17.36
CA VAL A 37 4.76 -1.96 18.51
C VAL A 37 3.30 -1.70 18.14
N ARG A 38 3.03 -1.27 16.89
CA ARG A 38 1.70 -1.00 16.34
C ARG A 38 0.98 0.10 17.14
N ALA A 39 1.73 1.14 17.48
CA ALA A 39 1.27 2.27 18.27
C ALA A 39 0.85 3.46 17.38
N PRO A 40 0.18 4.48 17.93
CA PRO A 40 -0.15 5.71 17.19
C PRO A 40 1.05 6.39 16.52
N ASP A 41 2.26 6.26 17.09
CA ASP A 41 3.49 6.76 16.47
C ASP A 41 3.86 6.02 15.18
N ASP A 42 3.57 4.72 15.07
CA ASP A 42 3.76 3.97 13.84
C ASP A 42 2.80 4.47 12.75
N GLY A 43 1.55 4.73 13.12
CA GLY A 43 0.56 5.34 12.22
C GLY A 43 0.99 6.73 11.73
N ARG A 44 1.44 7.59 12.64
CA ARG A 44 1.99 8.91 12.31
C ARG A 44 3.20 8.81 11.37
N TRP A 45 4.09 7.86 11.64
CA TRP A 45 5.27 7.63 10.81
C TRP A 45 4.89 7.16 9.39
N VAL A 46 4.00 6.17 9.26
CA VAL A 46 3.51 5.69 7.96
C VAL A 46 2.90 6.83 7.16
N ARG A 47 1.97 7.56 7.76
CA ARG A 47 1.29 8.70 7.12
C ARG A 47 2.28 9.79 6.70
N GLY A 48 3.17 10.17 7.61
CA GLY A 48 4.20 11.17 7.36
C GLY A 48 5.14 10.76 6.22
N ARG A 49 5.53 9.48 6.17
CA ARG A 49 6.41 8.98 5.12
C ARG A 49 5.73 8.94 3.76
N VAL A 50 4.48 8.46 3.68
CA VAL A 50 3.70 8.47 2.44
C VAL A 50 3.56 9.91 1.93
N ARG A 51 3.12 10.84 2.78
CA ARG A 51 2.96 12.25 2.40
C ARG A 51 4.24 12.90 1.91
N ARG A 52 5.36 12.65 2.60
CA ARG A 52 6.66 13.16 2.16
C ARG A 52 7.00 12.69 0.74
N PHE A 53 6.73 11.43 0.40
CA PHE A 53 6.92 10.94 -0.97
C PHE A 53 5.99 11.65 -1.96
N LEU A 54 4.71 11.86 -1.61
CA LEU A 54 3.76 12.56 -2.47
C LEU A 54 4.18 14.02 -2.72
N ASP A 55 4.84 14.64 -1.74
CA ASP A 55 5.30 16.03 -1.82
C ASP A 55 6.61 16.18 -2.62
N ASP A 56 7.59 15.30 -2.41
CA ASP A 56 8.95 15.45 -2.96
C ASP A 56 9.33 14.45 -4.06
N GLY A 57 8.53 13.40 -4.26
CA GLY A 57 8.77 12.33 -5.24
C GLY A 57 10.05 11.53 -5.02
N ARG A 58 10.73 11.68 -3.87
CA ARG A 58 12.03 11.04 -3.63
C ARG A 58 11.84 9.58 -3.22
N PRO A 59 12.52 8.64 -3.91
CA PRO A 59 12.49 7.22 -3.55
C PRO A 59 12.82 7.00 -2.08
N LEU A 60 12.19 5.99 -1.48
CA LEU A 60 12.50 5.57 -0.13
C LEU A 60 13.91 4.99 -0.10
N ASP A 61 14.70 5.31 0.93
CA ASP A 61 15.91 4.53 1.18
C ASP A 61 15.54 3.11 1.64
N ALA A 62 16.53 2.22 1.69
CA ALA A 62 16.30 0.83 2.08
C ALA A 62 15.66 0.67 3.47
N ALA A 63 15.97 1.57 4.43
CA ALA A 63 15.45 1.47 5.79
C ALA A 63 13.98 1.91 5.87
N ASP A 64 13.64 3.03 5.22
CA ASP A 64 12.26 3.50 5.09
C ASP A 64 11.40 2.51 4.29
N ALA A 65 11.93 1.95 3.19
CA ALA A 65 11.25 0.95 2.38
C ALA A 65 10.94 -0.31 3.20
N ALA A 66 11.93 -0.83 3.92
CA ALA A 66 11.76 -1.98 4.81
C ALA A 66 10.72 -1.71 5.91
N ARG A 67 10.85 -0.59 6.64
CA ARG A 67 9.92 -0.25 7.72
C ARG A 67 8.49 -0.05 7.21
N LEU A 68 8.32 0.60 6.06
CA LEU A 68 7.00 0.81 5.46
C LEU A 68 6.39 -0.51 5.00
N ALA A 69 7.14 -1.35 4.29
CA ALA A 69 6.66 -2.65 3.80
C ALA A 69 6.22 -3.56 4.95
N VAL A 70 7.00 -3.62 6.02
CA VAL A 70 6.65 -4.39 7.22
C VAL A 70 5.41 -3.84 7.89
N ALA A 71 5.36 -2.53 8.13
CA ALA A 71 4.23 -1.89 8.82
C ALA A 71 2.89 -2.21 8.16
N ILE A 72 2.80 -2.08 6.83
CA ILE A 72 1.57 -2.37 6.07
C ILE A 72 1.29 -3.87 5.90
N THR A 73 2.30 -4.74 6.09
CA THR A 73 2.13 -6.19 6.00
C THR A 73 1.61 -6.76 7.31
N VAL A 74 2.16 -6.33 8.46
CA VAL A 74 1.85 -6.93 9.77
C VAL A 74 0.64 -6.30 10.47
N SER A 75 0.15 -5.14 10.00
CA SER A 75 -0.99 -4.45 10.57
C SER A 75 -1.88 -3.86 9.47
N LEU A 76 -3.13 -4.32 9.43
CA LEU A 76 -4.15 -3.79 8.52
C LEU A 76 -4.46 -2.32 8.83
N ASP A 77 -4.48 -1.94 10.11
CA ASP A 77 -4.72 -0.56 10.50
C ASP A 77 -3.61 0.38 9.98
N LEU A 78 -2.34 -0.04 10.01
CA LEU A 78 -1.23 0.75 9.44
C LEU A 78 -1.28 0.80 7.92
N ARG A 79 -1.70 -0.29 7.26
CA ARG A 79 -1.97 -0.28 5.82
C ARG A 79 -3.10 0.70 5.49
N ASP A 80 -4.16 0.71 6.28
CA ASP A 80 -5.33 1.57 6.04
C ASP A 80 -4.98 3.05 6.22
N VAL A 81 -4.08 3.38 7.16
CA VAL A 81 -3.48 4.72 7.26
C VAL A 81 -2.82 5.16 5.95
N ALA A 82 -2.09 4.27 5.26
CA ALA A 82 -1.51 4.58 3.95
C ALA A 82 -2.57 4.62 2.84
N TRP A 83 -3.58 3.75 2.90
CA TRP A 83 -4.62 3.58 1.90
C TRP A 83 -5.55 4.81 1.82
N VAL A 84 -5.95 5.39 2.96
CA VAL A 84 -6.85 6.56 2.98
C VAL A 84 -6.25 7.85 2.41
N GLU A 85 -4.92 7.91 2.27
CA GLU A 85 -4.27 9.07 1.64
C GLU A 85 -4.49 9.07 0.11
N MET A 86 -4.95 7.96 -0.47
CA MET A 86 -5.21 7.83 -1.91
C MET A 86 -6.51 8.51 -2.33
N ARG A 87 -6.37 9.43 -3.30
CA ARG A 87 -7.43 10.17 -3.97
C ARG A 87 -7.19 10.11 -5.48
N ARG A 88 -8.23 10.40 -6.27
CA ARG A 88 -8.12 10.37 -7.74
C ARG A 88 -7.08 11.37 -8.29
N ASP A 89 -6.89 12.49 -7.61
CA ASP A 89 -5.94 13.54 -8.00
C ASP A 89 -4.47 13.22 -7.67
N ASN A 90 -4.20 12.33 -6.71
CA ASN A 90 -2.84 11.90 -6.33
C ASN A 90 -2.53 10.43 -6.66
N ALA A 91 -3.46 9.71 -7.31
CA ALA A 91 -3.34 8.28 -7.57
C ALA A 91 -2.07 7.92 -8.36
N ARG A 92 -1.63 8.79 -9.29
CA ARG A 92 -0.40 8.58 -10.06
C ARG A 92 0.86 8.60 -9.20
N GLN A 93 0.96 9.51 -8.23
CA GLN A 93 2.06 9.53 -7.28
C GLN A 93 2.08 8.28 -6.40
N HIS A 94 0.89 7.79 -6.00
CA HIS A 94 0.81 6.51 -5.30
C HIS A 94 1.23 5.33 -6.18
N VAL A 95 0.90 5.31 -7.47
CA VAL A 95 1.40 4.29 -8.41
C VAL A 95 2.93 4.25 -8.38
N GLU A 96 3.61 5.40 -8.41
CA GLU A 96 5.08 5.43 -8.35
C GLU A 96 5.63 4.89 -7.02
N LEU A 97 5.06 5.30 -5.89
CA LEU A 97 5.46 4.82 -4.56
C LEU A 97 5.35 3.30 -4.44
N TRP A 98 4.16 2.78 -4.73
CA TRP A 98 3.87 1.37 -4.50
C TRP A 98 4.56 0.49 -5.54
N ARG A 99 4.76 0.99 -6.77
CA ARG A 99 5.54 0.29 -7.79
C ARG A 99 6.99 0.16 -7.41
N ASP A 100 7.64 1.22 -6.93
CA ASP A 100 9.02 1.15 -6.44
C ASP A 100 9.12 0.13 -5.29
N LEU A 101 8.21 0.23 -4.32
CA LEU A 101 8.22 -0.65 -3.16
C LEU A 101 7.97 -2.12 -3.54
N THR A 102 6.97 -2.43 -4.36
CA THR A 102 6.68 -3.80 -4.85
C THR A 102 7.88 -4.43 -5.56
N ARG A 103 8.65 -3.64 -6.32
CA ARG A 103 9.83 -4.13 -7.04
C ARG A 103 11.01 -4.43 -6.11
N ARG A 104 11.15 -3.72 -4.99
CA ARG A 104 12.35 -3.77 -4.14
C ARG A 104 12.22 -4.69 -2.94
N VAL A 105 11.00 -5.02 -2.53
CA VAL A 105 10.78 -5.84 -1.32
C VAL A 105 10.85 -7.34 -1.61
N PRO A 106 11.30 -8.15 -0.64
CA PRO A 106 11.28 -9.60 -0.78
C PRO A 106 9.83 -10.13 -0.76
N GLU A 107 9.65 -11.39 -1.16
CA GLU A 107 8.33 -11.95 -1.46
C GLU A 107 7.40 -11.95 -0.24
N GLU A 108 7.95 -12.21 0.94
CA GLU A 108 7.25 -12.37 2.22
C GLU A 108 6.49 -11.11 2.66
N VAL A 109 6.90 -9.93 2.17
CA VAL A 109 6.25 -8.64 2.47
C VAL A 109 5.74 -7.94 1.20
N ARG A 110 5.67 -8.65 0.06
CA ARG A 110 5.30 -8.07 -1.24
C ARG A 110 3.80 -7.92 -1.45
N ALA A 111 2.99 -8.77 -0.83
CA ALA A 111 1.55 -8.81 -1.06
C ALA A 111 0.87 -7.46 -0.79
N ALA A 112 1.18 -6.83 0.36
CA ALA A 112 0.62 -5.55 0.76
C ALA A 112 0.95 -4.38 -0.20
N PRO A 113 2.22 -4.08 -0.53
CA PRO A 113 2.52 -3.01 -1.48
C PRO A 113 2.00 -3.32 -2.90
N ALA A 114 2.00 -4.58 -3.34
CA ALA A 114 1.43 -4.95 -4.64
C ALA A 114 -0.10 -4.72 -4.69
N ALA A 115 -0.83 -5.00 -3.61
CA ALA A 115 -2.26 -4.73 -3.54
C ALA A 115 -2.56 -3.22 -3.49
N LEU A 116 -1.75 -2.42 -2.77
CA LEU A 116 -1.86 -0.96 -2.77
C LEU A 116 -1.53 -0.37 -4.15
N LEU A 117 -0.54 -0.93 -4.86
CA LEU A 117 -0.27 -0.59 -6.26
C LEU A 117 -1.47 -0.91 -7.15
N ALA A 118 -2.07 -2.08 -7.00
CA ALA A 118 -3.24 -2.48 -7.78
C ALA A 118 -4.39 -1.49 -7.59
N PHE A 119 -4.66 -1.11 -6.34
CA PHE A 119 -5.68 -0.12 -6.02
C PHE A 119 -5.35 1.27 -6.60
N ALA A 120 -4.12 1.76 -6.43
CA ALA A 120 -3.70 3.05 -6.96
C ALA A 120 -3.78 3.09 -8.50
N ALA A 121 -3.38 2.01 -9.17
CA ALA A 121 -3.48 1.86 -10.62
C ALA A 121 -4.94 1.85 -11.09
N TRP A 122 -5.83 1.12 -10.41
CA TRP A 122 -7.27 1.18 -10.68
C TRP A 122 -7.81 2.60 -10.50
N LEU A 123 -7.45 3.27 -9.40
CA LEU A 123 -7.90 4.64 -9.09
C LEU A 123 -7.42 5.66 -10.13
N ALA A 124 -6.22 5.45 -10.70
CA ALA A 124 -5.65 6.25 -11.77
C ALA A 124 -6.18 5.90 -13.19
N GLY A 125 -7.03 4.87 -13.32
CA GLY A 125 -7.56 4.38 -14.60
C GLY A 125 -6.61 3.48 -15.39
N HIS A 126 -5.56 2.96 -14.77
CA HIS A 126 -4.57 2.05 -15.37
C HIS A 126 -4.94 0.57 -15.15
N GLY A 127 -6.05 0.12 -15.75
CA GLY A 127 -6.60 -1.22 -15.51
C GLY A 127 -5.65 -2.39 -15.79
N ALA A 128 -4.82 -2.30 -16.84
CA ALA A 128 -3.83 -3.34 -17.15
C ALA A 128 -2.75 -3.46 -16.07
N LEU A 129 -2.22 -2.31 -15.61
CA LEU A 129 -1.26 -2.27 -14.50
C LEU A 129 -1.90 -2.78 -13.20
N ALA A 130 -3.16 -2.43 -12.96
CA ALA A 130 -3.90 -2.91 -11.80
C ALA A 130 -4.00 -4.44 -11.78
N TRP A 131 -4.34 -5.07 -12.91
CA TRP A 131 -4.33 -6.53 -13.03
C TRP A 131 -2.95 -7.15 -12.83
N CYS A 132 -1.89 -6.58 -13.42
CA CYS A 132 -0.52 -7.06 -13.19
C CYS A 132 -0.12 -6.98 -11.71
N ALA A 133 -0.55 -5.94 -11.01
CA ALA A 133 -0.28 -5.77 -9.58
C ALA A 133 -1.12 -6.72 -8.70
N VAL A 134 -2.37 -7.02 -9.09
CA VAL A 134 -3.18 -8.10 -8.49
C VAL A 134 -2.45 -9.43 -8.62
N ASP A 135 -1.99 -9.78 -9.82
CA ASP A 135 -1.27 -11.03 -10.08
C ASP A 135 -0.01 -11.13 -9.19
N ARG A 136 0.73 -10.01 -9.03
CA ARG A 136 1.90 -9.94 -8.14
C ARG A 136 1.54 -10.12 -6.66
N ALA A 137 0.45 -9.50 -6.20
CA ALA A 137 0.01 -9.64 -4.82
C ALA A 137 -0.42 -11.09 -4.52
N GLN A 138 -1.18 -11.71 -5.43
CA GLN A 138 -1.66 -13.08 -5.29
C GLN A 138 -0.57 -14.15 -5.40
N GLN A 139 0.51 -13.87 -6.14
CA GLN A 139 1.68 -14.75 -6.13
C GLN A 139 2.39 -14.76 -4.79
N ALA A 140 2.48 -13.60 -4.12
CA ALA A 140 3.08 -13.50 -2.79
C ALA A 140 2.14 -14.04 -1.69
N ASP A 141 0.85 -13.77 -1.80
CA ASP A 141 -0.19 -14.28 -0.90
C ASP A 141 -1.51 -14.46 -1.68
N PRO A 142 -1.89 -15.70 -2.05
CA PRO A 142 -3.13 -15.99 -2.76
C PRO A 142 -4.40 -15.56 -2.02
N GLY A 143 -4.33 -15.43 -0.69
CA GLY A 143 -5.44 -15.02 0.17
C GLY A 143 -5.50 -13.53 0.46
N TYR A 144 -4.64 -12.69 -0.13
CA TYR A 144 -4.55 -11.27 0.24
C TYR A 144 -5.83 -10.50 -0.11
N GLY A 145 -6.65 -10.21 0.90
CA GLY A 145 -8.02 -9.72 0.72
C GLY A 145 -8.15 -8.44 -0.12
N LEU A 146 -7.23 -7.48 0.02
CA LEU A 146 -7.27 -6.25 -0.78
C LEU A 146 -7.04 -6.51 -2.27
N ALA A 147 -6.17 -7.46 -2.62
CA ALA A 147 -5.96 -7.84 -4.01
C ALA A 147 -7.22 -8.47 -4.63
N ALA A 148 -7.92 -9.31 -3.85
CA ALA A 148 -9.21 -9.89 -4.25
C ALA A 148 -10.29 -8.82 -4.47
N LEU A 149 -10.38 -7.82 -3.59
CA LEU A 149 -11.33 -6.71 -3.73
C LEU A 149 -11.08 -5.89 -5.01
N VAL A 150 -9.81 -5.57 -5.29
CA VAL A 150 -9.44 -4.85 -6.53
C VAL A 150 -9.75 -5.69 -7.77
N ALA A 151 -9.47 -7.00 -7.74
CA ALA A 151 -9.81 -7.92 -8.82
C ALA A 151 -11.33 -7.95 -9.11
N GLN A 152 -12.16 -7.98 -8.06
CA GLN A 152 -13.62 -7.91 -8.19
C GLN A 152 -14.08 -6.59 -8.81
N ALA A 153 -13.52 -5.45 -8.36
CA ALA A 153 -13.82 -4.14 -8.92
C ALA A 153 -13.47 -4.06 -10.42
N LEU A 154 -12.30 -4.59 -10.80
CA LEU A 154 -11.84 -4.65 -12.19
C LEU A 154 -12.73 -5.55 -13.05
N ALA A 155 -13.05 -6.76 -12.58
CA ALA A 155 -13.91 -7.71 -13.29
C ALA A 155 -15.35 -7.20 -13.46
N GLY A 156 -15.87 -6.48 -12.47
CA GLY A 156 -17.17 -5.84 -12.51
C GLY A 156 -17.21 -4.48 -13.23
N ALA A 157 -16.08 -4.03 -13.81
CA ALA A 157 -15.93 -2.71 -14.42
C ALA A 157 -16.40 -1.55 -13.52
N VAL A 158 -16.19 -1.67 -12.21
CA VAL A 158 -16.56 -0.63 -11.23
C VAL A 158 -15.72 0.62 -11.51
N PRO A 159 -16.34 1.78 -11.74
CA PRO A 159 -15.61 2.99 -12.06
C PRO A 159 -14.86 3.53 -10.82
N PRO A 160 -13.66 4.11 -10.97
CA PRO A 160 -12.92 4.74 -9.87
C PRO A 160 -13.68 5.84 -9.13
N THR A 161 -14.73 6.41 -9.73
CA THR A 161 -15.62 7.39 -9.09
C THR A 161 -16.47 6.80 -7.96
N ALA A 162 -16.58 5.47 -7.88
CA ALA A 162 -17.23 4.79 -6.76
C ALA A 162 -16.40 4.84 -5.46
N TRP A 163 -15.09 5.12 -5.55
CA TRP A 163 -14.24 5.27 -4.38
C TRP A 163 -14.35 6.66 -3.78
N THR A 164 -14.69 6.70 -2.49
CA THR A 164 -14.52 7.87 -1.62
C THR A 164 -13.76 7.40 -0.40
N PRO A 165 -12.59 7.99 -0.07
CA PRO A 165 -11.84 7.57 1.10
C PRO A 165 -12.67 7.82 2.37
N PRO A 166 -12.65 6.89 3.34
CA PRO A 166 -13.34 7.09 4.61
C PRO A 166 -12.77 8.32 5.32
N PRO A 167 -13.57 9.06 6.10
CA PRO A 167 -13.08 10.19 6.86
C PRO A 167 -12.04 9.71 7.89
N ALA A 168 -11.00 10.51 8.13
CA ALA A 168 -9.87 10.13 8.98
C ALA A 168 -10.29 9.66 10.40
N ARG A 169 -11.41 10.18 10.91
CA ARG A 169 -12.01 9.82 12.20
C ARG A 169 -12.39 8.33 12.32
N ASP A 170 -12.57 7.64 11.20
CA ASP A 170 -12.94 6.22 11.17
C ASP A 170 -11.69 5.31 11.25
N LEU A 171 -10.48 5.87 11.41
CA LEU A 171 -9.23 5.12 11.53
C LEU A 171 -8.69 5.11 12.96
N PRO A 172 -8.75 3.97 13.68
CA PRO A 172 -8.34 3.86 15.09
C PRO A 172 -6.91 4.34 15.37
N LEU A 173 -5.96 4.05 14.47
CA LEU A 173 -4.57 4.45 14.62
C LEU A 173 -4.30 5.94 14.34
N LEU A 174 -5.27 6.68 13.81
CA LEU A 174 -5.17 8.14 13.69
C LEU A 174 -5.75 8.88 14.90
N HIS A 175 -6.60 8.23 15.71
CA HIS A 175 -7.37 8.91 16.75
C HIS A 175 -7.39 8.23 18.14
N GLY A 176 -6.60 7.18 18.36
CA GLY A 176 -6.72 6.38 19.58
C GLY A 176 -8.05 5.61 19.62
N PRO A 177 -8.29 4.72 20.60
CA PRO A 177 -9.59 4.10 20.73
C PRO A 177 -10.66 5.20 20.89
N PRO A 178 -11.88 5.04 20.35
CA PRO A 178 -12.96 5.96 20.66
C PRO A 178 -13.08 6.00 22.18
N GLU A 179 -13.03 7.21 22.77
CA GLU A 179 -13.33 7.34 24.20
C GLU A 179 -14.73 6.73 24.38
N LEU A 180 -14.79 5.63 25.14
CA LEU A 180 -16.06 5.05 25.55
C LEU A 180 -16.76 6.15 26.32
N GLY A 181 -17.71 6.82 25.66
CA GLY A 181 -18.50 7.87 26.25
C GLY A 181 -19.04 7.34 27.57
N THR A 182 -18.58 7.93 28.67
CA THR A 182 -19.22 7.80 29.97
C THR A 182 -20.49 8.64 29.93
N ASP A 183 -21.43 8.25 29.05
CA ASP A 183 -22.76 8.82 29.03
C ASP A 183 -23.52 8.23 30.22
N GLY A 184 -23.39 8.96 31.33
CA GLY A 184 -24.42 9.21 32.33
C GLY A 184 -25.34 8.04 32.67
N CYS A 185 -24.89 7.18 33.59
CA CYS A 185 -25.84 6.54 34.49
C CYS A 185 -26.28 7.60 35.52
N SER A 186 -27.34 8.33 35.19
CA SER A 186 -28.14 9.10 36.14
C SER A 186 -29.59 8.67 36.02
N ALA A 187 -30.00 7.75 36.89
CA ALA A 187 -31.29 7.67 37.55
C ALA A 187 -31.21 6.64 38.68
#